data_AF-A0ABD2XWS1-F1
#
_entry.id   AF-A0ABD2XWS1-F1
#
_cell.length_a   1.000
_cell.length_b   1.000
_cell.length_c   1.000
_cell.angle_alpha   90.00
_cell.angle_beta   90.00
_cell.angle_gamma   90.00
#
_symmetry.space_group_name_H-M   'P 1'
#
loop_
_entity.id
_entity.type
_entity.pdbx_description
1 polymer ?
#
loop_
_entity_poly.entity_id
_entity_poly.type
_entity_poly.pdbx_seq_one_letter_code
_entity_poly.pdbx_strand_id
1 'polypeptide(L)'
;MKTFNISIFLIIALFSTSIHAAIFDIRNNCPYTVWAAAVPGGGLRLDRGQTWTINVAAGTKGARIWARTNCNFDGSGRGRCQTGDCGGVLQCTAYGVPPNTLAEYALNQFNNLDFFDISLVDGFNVPMEFSPTSNGCTRGIRCTADINGQCPNELRAPGGCNNPCTVFKTDQYCCNSGNCGPTNYSRFFKDRCPDAYSYPKDDQTSTFTCRVWAAAVPGGGQRLDNGQTWTINVAANAIGHIWARTNCSFEAANGRGSCLTGDCNGILQCTGGFGAPPYTLAEYALNQFNNIDLFDISLVDGFNVPMEFNPTNSNGCTRSSIRCSGDINEECPNELRAPGGCMNPCTVFKTNEYCCYSGAGSCEPTNYSRFFRERCPDAYVNPDQGSGFTCPTGTGYRVVFCP
;
A
#
# COMPACT_ATOMS: atom_id res chain seq x y z
N MET A 1 68.79 5.82 -10.52
CA MET A 1 67.45 5.39 -11.00
C MET A 1 66.72 4.75 -9.83
N LYS A 2 65.74 5.44 -9.24
CA LYS A 2 64.86 4.88 -8.19
C LYS A 2 63.48 4.71 -8.81
N THR A 3 63.08 3.46 -9.00
CA THR A 3 61.77 3.06 -9.52
C THR A 3 60.70 3.29 -8.46
N PHE A 4 59.71 4.14 -8.77
CA PHE A 4 58.50 4.30 -7.98
C PHE A 4 57.49 3.22 -8.40
N ASN A 5 57.14 2.32 -7.48
CA ASN A 5 56.02 1.40 -7.65
C ASN A 5 54.71 2.16 -7.37
N ILE A 6 53.86 2.31 -8.38
CA ILE A 6 52.50 2.83 -8.23
C ILE A 6 51.60 1.64 -7.87
N SER A 7 51.15 1.59 -6.62
CA SER A 7 50.15 0.62 -6.16
C SER A 7 48.76 1.11 -6.57
N ILE A 8 48.10 0.38 -7.49
CA ILE A 8 46.72 0.65 -7.92
C ILE A 8 45.78 0.08 -6.84
N PHE A 9 45.22 0.96 -6.01
CA PHE A 9 44.12 0.61 -5.12
C PHE A 9 42.83 0.48 -5.96
N LEU A 10 42.37 -0.75 -6.17
CA LEU A 10 41.03 -1.02 -6.70
C LEU A 10 40.01 -0.63 -5.62
N ILE A 11 39.38 0.53 -5.77
CA ILE A 11 38.23 0.93 -4.96
C ILE A 11 37.04 0.12 -5.48
N ILE A 12 36.76 -1.01 -4.84
CA ILE A 12 35.49 -1.73 -5.02
C ILE A 12 34.41 -0.82 -4.43
N ALA A 13 33.73 -0.08 -5.29
CA ALA A 13 32.49 0.60 -4.92
C ALA A 13 31.48 -0.48 -4.54
N LEU A 14 31.32 -0.71 -3.23
CA LEU A 14 30.17 -1.39 -2.66
C LEU A 14 28.94 -0.57 -3.06
N PHE A 15 28.30 -0.97 -4.16
CA PHE A 15 26.94 -0.55 -4.46
C PHE A 15 26.06 -1.14 -3.36
N SER A 16 25.83 -0.36 -2.30
CA SER A 16 24.78 -0.63 -1.33
C SER A 16 23.46 -0.56 -2.08
N THR A 17 22.92 -1.72 -2.47
CA THR A 17 21.53 -1.82 -2.89
C THR A 17 20.70 -1.35 -1.68
N SER A 18 20.14 -0.16 -1.78
CA SER A 18 19.24 0.36 -0.74
C SER A 18 17.98 -0.52 -0.76
N ILE A 19 17.95 -1.53 0.12
CA ILE A 19 16.74 -2.30 0.41
C ILE A 19 15.76 -1.27 0.98
N HIS A 20 14.68 -0.99 0.26
CA HIS A 20 13.69 -0.01 0.67
C HIS A 20 13.03 -0.52 1.96
N ALA A 21 13.43 0.01 3.11
CA ALA A 21 12.83 -0.34 4.40
C ALA A 21 11.58 0.52 4.62
N ALA A 22 10.49 -0.08 5.07
CA ALA A 22 9.37 0.66 5.62
C ALA A 22 9.72 1.14 7.03
N ILE A 23 9.31 2.37 7.35
CA ILE A 23 9.52 2.98 8.66
C ILE A 23 8.18 2.95 9.40
N PHE A 24 8.17 2.38 10.61
CA PHE A 24 7.01 2.39 11.48
C PHE A 24 7.29 3.26 12.70
N ASP A 25 6.45 4.29 12.90
CA ASP A 25 6.45 5.13 14.09
C ASP A 25 5.39 4.66 15.09
N ILE A 26 5.82 3.91 16.10
CA ILE A 26 4.95 3.30 17.10
C ILE A 26 4.82 4.25 18.28
N ARG A 27 3.64 4.82 18.50
CA ARG A 27 3.41 5.83 19.54
C ARG A 27 2.47 5.33 20.63
N ASN A 28 2.84 5.54 21.89
CA ASN A 28 1.93 5.33 23.01
C ASN A 28 1.17 6.62 23.34
N ASN A 29 -0.14 6.66 23.06
CA ASN A 29 -1.01 7.75 23.49
C ASN A 29 -1.93 7.37 24.68
N CYS A 30 -1.79 6.16 25.21
CA CYS A 30 -2.56 5.70 26.36
C CYS A 30 -2.21 6.52 27.62
N PRO A 31 -3.14 6.65 28.59
CA PRO A 31 -2.85 7.29 29.87
C PRO A 31 -1.95 6.46 30.80
N TYR A 32 -1.39 5.35 30.32
CA TYR A 32 -0.55 4.40 31.06
C TYR A 32 0.61 3.92 30.18
N THR A 33 1.66 3.38 30.83
CA THR A 33 2.79 2.76 30.15
C THR A 33 2.35 1.50 29.40
N VAL A 34 2.87 1.32 28.19
CA VAL A 34 2.77 0.06 27.44
C VAL A 34 4.19 -0.42 27.09
N TRP A 35 4.34 -1.72 26.88
CA TRP A 35 5.57 -2.27 26.32
C TRP A 35 5.27 -2.69 24.90
N ALA A 36 5.57 -1.80 23.95
CA ALA A 36 5.43 -2.10 22.54
C ALA A 36 6.27 -3.34 22.18
N ALA A 37 5.76 -4.13 21.26
CA ALA A 37 6.38 -5.34 20.76
C ALA A 37 6.20 -5.40 19.24
N ALA A 38 7.23 -5.89 18.55
CA ALA A 38 7.21 -6.08 17.12
C ALA A 38 7.99 -7.34 16.74
N VAL A 39 7.46 -8.12 15.80
CA VAL A 39 8.16 -9.23 15.16
C VAL A 39 8.04 -9.05 13.65
N PRO A 40 9.13 -8.70 12.94
CA PRO A 40 10.46 -8.36 13.47
C PRO A 40 10.48 -6.99 14.17
N GLY A 41 11.41 -6.79 15.12
CA GLY A 41 11.68 -5.47 15.73
C GLY A 41 12.06 -5.51 17.20
N GLY A 42 11.57 -6.50 17.96
CA GLY A 42 11.87 -6.65 19.39
C GLY A 42 10.80 -6.01 20.27
N GLY A 43 11.19 -5.22 21.26
CA GLY A 43 10.24 -4.51 22.10
C GLY A 43 10.83 -3.37 22.92
N LEU A 44 10.00 -2.38 23.25
CA LEU A 44 10.41 -1.19 23.97
C LEU A 44 9.34 -0.74 24.96
N ARG A 45 9.77 -0.31 26.16
CA ARG A 45 8.89 0.34 27.14
C ARG A 45 8.57 1.75 26.64
N LEU A 46 7.30 2.08 26.51
CA LEU A 46 6.81 3.40 26.10
C LEU A 46 5.87 3.97 27.16
N ASP A 47 6.30 5.03 27.82
CA ASP A 47 5.43 5.90 28.61
C ASP A 47 4.52 6.74 27.71
N ARG A 48 3.53 7.40 28.32
CA ARG A 48 2.59 8.26 27.60
C ARG A 48 3.35 9.32 26.80
N GLY A 49 3.01 9.41 25.51
CA GLY A 49 3.58 10.36 24.56
C GLY A 49 4.91 9.93 23.94
N GLN A 50 5.51 8.82 24.40
CA GLN A 50 6.75 8.30 23.79
C GLN A 50 6.47 7.56 22.48
N THR A 51 7.47 7.56 21.61
CA THR A 51 7.46 6.93 20.29
C THR A 51 8.66 6.00 20.14
N TRP A 52 8.48 4.94 19.36
CA TRP A 52 9.51 4.01 18.93
C TRP A 52 9.47 3.89 17.41
N THR A 53 10.58 4.20 16.75
CA THR A 53 10.72 4.01 15.30
C THR A 53 11.43 2.68 15.02
N ILE A 54 10.84 1.84 14.17
CA ILE A 54 11.50 0.64 13.63
C ILE A 54 11.61 0.70 12.11
N ASN A 55 12.71 0.17 11.59
CA ASN A 55 12.92 -0.03 10.17
C ASN A 55 12.70 -1.50 9.84
N VAL A 56 11.83 -1.78 8.88
CA VAL A 56 11.47 -3.14 8.50
C VAL A 56 11.75 -3.32 7.01
N ALA A 57 12.51 -4.36 6.67
CA ALA A 57 12.92 -4.60 5.29
C ALA A 57 11.71 -4.89 4.37
N ALA A 58 11.74 -4.38 3.14
CA ALA A 58 10.81 -4.81 2.09
C ALA A 58 10.80 -6.34 1.94
N GLY A 59 9.63 -6.89 1.61
CA GLY A 59 9.41 -8.34 1.50
C GLY A 59 9.11 -9.04 2.84
N THR A 60 9.21 -8.33 3.97
CA THR A 60 8.84 -8.89 5.28
C THR A 60 7.37 -9.33 5.27
N LYS A 61 7.08 -10.53 5.78
CA LYS A 61 5.73 -11.12 5.83
C LYS A 61 5.45 -11.74 7.19
N GLY A 62 4.16 -11.88 7.53
CA GLY A 62 3.74 -12.40 8.83
C GLY A 62 4.25 -11.53 9.97
N ALA A 63 4.34 -10.22 9.75
CA ALA A 63 4.85 -9.31 10.75
C ALA A 63 3.72 -8.78 11.63
N ARG A 64 4.03 -8.54 12.90
CA ARG A 64 3.07 -8.07 13.90
C ARG A 64 3.67 -6.98 14.76
N ILE A 65 2.90 -5.95 15.05
CA ILE A 65 3.14 -4.96 16.10
C ILE A 65 1.97 -5.02 17.09
N TRP A 66 2.26 -5.02 18.39
CA TRP A 66 1.22 -5.01 19.43
C TRP A 66 1.70 -4.32 20.71
N ALA A 67 0.74 -3.93 21.56
CA ALA A 67 1.01 -3.40 22.89
C ALA A 67 0.93 -4.50 23.94
N ARG A 68 1.86 -4.50 24.90
CA ARG A 68 1.81 -5.33 26.11
C ARG A 68 1.52 -4.45 27.33
N THR A 69 0.77 -4.99 28.28
CA THR A 69 0.31 -4.24 29.46
C THR A 69 0.76 -4.91 30.76
N ASN A 70 0.89 -4.09 31.81
CA ASN A 70 1.25 -4.51 33.17
C ASN A 70 2.46 -5.46 33.19
N CYS A 71 3.54 -5.05 32.53
CA CYS A 71 4.76 -5.83 32.46
C CYS A 71 5.71 -5.49 33.60
N ASN A 72 6.49 -6.48 34.03
CA ASN A 72 7.63 -6.30 34.91
C ASN A 72 8.82 -7.07 34.33
N PHE A 73 9.93 -6.37 34.10
CA PHE A 73 11.17 -6.93 33.56
C PHE A 73 12.35 -6.57 34.48
N ASP A 74 13.27 -7.51 34.65
CA ASP A 74 14.55 -7.28 35.30
C ASP A 74 15.54 -6.53 34.39
N GLY A 75 16.73 -6.21 34.91
CA GLY A 75 17.78 -5.53 34.15
C GLY A 75 18.35 -6.32 32.97
N SER A 76 18.06 -7.62 32.86
CA SER A 76 18.39 -8.47 31.71
C SER A 76 17.27 -8.52 30.66
N GLY A 77 16.16 -7.81 30.90
CA GLY A 77 14.99 -7.81 30.03
C GLY A 77 14.15 -9.09 30.16
N ARG A 78 14.27 -9.85 31.25
CA ARG A 78 13.44 -11.04 31.52
C ARG A 78 12.36 -10.73 32.53
N GLY A 79 11.18 -11.32 32.36
CA GLY A 79 10.02 -10.93 33.15
C GLY A 79 8.73 -11.49 32.62
N ARG A 80 7.63 -10.74 32.80
CA ARG A 80 6.31 -11.14 32.32
C ARG A 80 5.39 -9.93 32.12
N CYS A 81 4.51 -10.03 31.12
CA CYS A 81 3.39 -9.13 30.91
C CYS A 81 2.05 -9.81 31.24
N GLN A 82 1.03 -9.01 31.60
CA GLN A 82 -0.32 -9.52 31.81
C GLN A 82 -0.99 -9.89 30.48
N THR A 83 -0.83 -9.06 29.45
CA THR A 83 -1.37 -9.28 28.09
C THR A 83 -0.26 -9.19 27.05
N GLY A 84 -0.30 -10.02 26.02
CA GLY A 84 0.63 -9.96 24.88
C GLY A 84 2.06 -10.39 25.22
N ASP A 85 2.29 -11.10 26.32
CA ASP A 85 3.62 -11.58 26.71
C ASP A 85 4.22 -12.47 25.61
N CYS A 86 5.49 -12.26 25.27
CA CYS A 86 6.16 -12.93 24.15
C CYS A 86 7.23 -13.93 24.61
N GLY A 87 6.94 -14.69 25.67
CA GLY A 87 7.86 -15.68 26.24
C GLY A 87 8.71 -15.13 27.38
N GLY A 88 8.20 -14.14 28.11
CA GLY A 88 8.85 -13.54 29.27
C GLY A 88 10.09 -12.71 28.97
N VAL A 89 10.20 -12.17 27.76
CA VAL A 89 11.32 -11.33 27.33
C VAL A 89 10.85 -9.95 26.87
N LEU A 90 11.67 -8.91 27.13
CA LEU A 90 11.40 -7.55 26.68
C LEU A 90 11.51 -7.45 25.15
N GLN A 91 12.57 -8.04 24.58
CA GLN A 91 12.84 -8.09 23.14
C GLN A 91 12.16 -9.32 22.53
N CYS A 92 10.99 -9.13 21.94
CA CYS A 92 10.21 -10.24 21.36
C CYS A 92 10.88 -10.83 20.12
N THR A 93 10.98 -12.16 20.09
CA THR A 93 11.37 -12.96 18.92
C THR A 93 10.26 -13.91 18.47
N ALA A 94 9.18 -13.99 19.24
CA ALA A 94 7.97 -14.76 18.98
C ALA A 94 6.74 -13.88 19.18
N TYR A 95 5.59 -14.30 18.66
CA TYR A 95 4.33 -13.60 18.86
C TYR A 95 3.89 -13.61 20.33
N GLY A 96 3.08 -12.62 20.70
CA GLY A 96 2.55 -12.48 22.06
C GLY A 96 1.38 -13.42 22.34
N VAL A 97 1.21 -13.77 23.61
CA VAL A 97 0.07 -14.55 24.09
C VAL A 97 -1.19 -13.67 24.17
N PRO A 98 -2.33 -14.12 23.60
CA PRO A 98 -3.63 -13.45 23.71
C PRO A 98 -4.07 -13.12 25.15
N PRO A 99 -4.88 -12.06 25.36
CA PRO A 99 -5.41 -11.16 24.34
C PRO A 99 -4.42 -10.06 23.96
N ASN A 100 -4.30 -9.76 22.68
CA ASN A 100 -3.49 -8.64 22.17
C ASN A 100 -4.07 -8.11 20.85
N THR A 101 -4.40 -6.82 20.81
CA THR A 101 -4.75 -6.14 19.56
C THR A 101 -3.54 -6.11 18.63
N LEU A 102 -3.67 -6.62 17.41
CA LEU A 102 -2.56 -6.75 16.48
C LEU A 102 -2.67 -5.70 15.36
N ALA A 103 -1.55 -5.08 15.01
CA ALA A 103 -1.31 -4.54 13.68
C ALA A 103 -0.51 -5.59 12.90
N GLU A 104 -1.12 -6.21 11.89
CA GLU A 104 -0.46 -7.20 11.04
C GLU A 104 -0.09 -6.57 9.69
N TYR A 105 1.05 -6.96 9.13
CA TYR A 105 1.46 -6.46 7.82
C TYR A 105 2.38 -7.42 7.05
N ALA A 106 2.36 -7.28 5.74
CA ALA A 106 3.27 -7.91 4.80
C ALA A 106 3.68 -6.89 3.73
N LEU A 107 4.98 -6.59 3.63
CA LEU A 107 5.51 -5.49 2.83
C LEU A 107 5.95 -5.94 1.45
N ASN A 108 5.66 -5.17 0.41
CA ASN A 108 6.08 -5.44 -0.97
C ASN A 108 5.72 -6.86 -1.44
N GLN A 109 4.43 -7.20 -1.37
CA GLN A 109 3.89 -8.50 -1.76
C GLN A 109 3.42 -8.45 -3.22
N PHE A 110 2.33 -9.14 -3.55
CA PHE A 110 1.75 -9.16 -4.89
C PHE A 110 1.50 -7.74 -5.42
N ASN A 111 1.83 -7.49 -6.70
CA ASN A 111 1.69 -6.19 -7.37
C ASN A 111 2.36 -5.00 -6.64
N ASN A 112 3.45 -5.24 -5.91
CA ASN A 112 4.14 -4.22 -5.10
C ASN A 112 3.20 -3.53 -4.11
N LEU A 113 2.26 -4.29 -3.54
CA LEU A 113 1.39 -3.80 -2.48
C LEU A 113 1.94 -4.26 -1.13
N ASP A 114 1.96 -3.32 -0.19
CA ASP A 114 1.92 -3.64 1.22
C ASP A 114 0.48 -4.05 1.55
N PHE A 115 0.33 -5.15 2.28
CA PHE A 115 -0.94 -5.59 2.86
C PHE A 115 -0.85 -5.37 4.37
N PHE A 116 -1.89 -4.78 4.95
CA PHE A 116 -1.90 -4.48 6.37
C PHE A 116 -3.32 -4.47 6.93
N ASP A 117 -3.42 -4.77 8.22
CA ASP A 117 -4.69 -4.88 8.92
C ASP A 117 -4.56 -4.64 10.43
N ILE A 118 -5.69 -4.37 11.08
CA ILE A 118 -5.83 -4.58 12.53
C ILE A 118 -6.58 -5.89 12.73
N SER A 119 -6.07 -6.75 13.61
CA SER A 119 -6.65 -8.07 13.86
C SER A 119 -7.00 -8.27 15.33
N LEU A 120 -8.23 -8.74 15.56
CA LEU A 120 -8.80 -9.12 16.85
C LEU A 120 -9.02 -10.65 16.93
N VAL A 121 -8.43 -11.40 16.00
CA VAL A 121 -8.46 -12.88 16.00
C VAL A 121 -7.71 -13.44 17.22
N ASP A 122 -6.71 -12.72 17.70
CA ASP A 122 -5.98 -12.99 18.95
C ASP A 122 -6.50 -12.15 20.13
N GLY A 123 -7.70 -11.57 20.01
CA GLY A 123 -8.36 -10.77 21.03
C GLY A 123 -7.99 -9.29 21.02
N PHE A 124 -8.42 -8.58 22.06
CA PHE A 124 -8.24 -7.14 22.23
C PHE A 124 -7.70 -6.84 23.62
N ASN A 125 -6.73 -5.93 23.72
CA ASN A 125 -6.25 -5.42 25.01
C ASN A 125 -6.17 -3.89 25.02
N VAL A 126 -5.64 -3.28 23.96
CA VAL A 126 -5.42 -1.83 23.85
C VAL A 126 -6.04 -1.30 22.54
N PRO A 127 -6.76 -0.17 22.56
CA PRO A 127 -7.19 0.54 21.35
C PRO A 127 -6.02 0.82 20.40
N MET A 128 -6.25 0.70 19.09
CA MET A 128 -5.19 0.86 18.10
C MET A 128 -5.65 1.66 16.88
N GLU A 129 -4.74 2.48 16.38
CA GLU A 129 -4.77 3.03 15.03
C GLU A 129 -3.55 2.51 14.28
N PHE A 130 -3.75 2.10 13.03
CA PHE A 130 -2.69 1.71 12.13
C PHE A 130 -2.91 2.39 10.78
N SER A 131 -2.14 3.45 10.52
CA SER A 131 -2.36 4.36 9.40
C SER A 131 -1.08 4.58 8.61
N PRO A 132 -1.15 4.58 7.26
CA PRO A 132 -0.02 5.00 6.44
C PRO A 132 0.27 6.49 6.64
N THR A 133 1.56 6.85 6.56
CA THR A 133 2.04 8.24 6.74
C THR A 133 2.71 8.80 5.50
N SER A 134 2.80 8.02 4.42
CA SER A 134 3.53 8.35 3.21
C SER A 134 2.87 7.75 1.97
N ASN A 135 3.54 7.90 0.82
CA ASN A 135 3.26 7.13 -0.39
C ASN A 135 1.88 7.35 -1.04
N GLY A 136 1.19 8.44 -0.70
CA GLY A 136 -0.16 8.76 -1.21
C GLY A 136 -1.26 7.86 -0.64
N CYS A 137 -0.90 6.89 0.21
CA CYS A 137 -1.85 6.03 0.88
C CYS A 137 -2.43 6.78 2.09
N THR A 138 -3.75 6.95 2.12
CA THR A 138 -4.42 7.79 3.13
C THR A 138 -5.45 7.04 3.97
N ARG A 139 -5.87 5.84 3.55
CA ARG A 139 -6.81 5.00 4.30
C ARG A 139 -6.06 4.25 5.40
N GLY A 140 -6.19 4.73 6.63
CA GLY A 140 -5.77 3.99 7.83
C GLY A 140 -6.89 3.17 8.45
N ILE A 141 -6.57 2.44 9.51
CA ILE A 141 -7.45 1.51 10.23
C ILE A 141 -7.53 1.93 11.69
N ARG A 142 -8.73 1.90 12.28
CA ARG A 142 -8.93 2.26 13.69
C ARG A 142 -9.83 1.26 14.39
N CYS A 143 -9.38 0.79 15.55
CA CYS A 143 -10.19 0.03 16.49
C CYS A 143 -10.08 0.68 17.87
N THR A 144 -11.05 1.54 18.20
CA THR A 144 -10.97 2.43 19.36
C THR A 144 -12.15 2.33 20.33
N ALA A 145 -13.09 1.42 20.07
CA ALA A 145 -14.20 1.13 20.97
C ALA A 145 -13.72 0.55 22.31
N ASP A 146 -14.52 0.74 23.36
CA ASP A 146 -14.29 0.12 24.67
C ASP A 146 -14.70 -1.36 24.66
N ILE A 147 -13.90 -2.18 23.98
CA ILE A 147 -14.11 -3.63 23.90
C ILE A 147 -13.89 -4.29 25.26
N ASN A 148 -12.93 -3.83 26.07
CA ASN A 148 -12.65 -4.41 27.39
C ASN A 148 -13.81 -4.21 28.36
N GLY A 149 -14.38 -3.01 28.44
CA GLY A 149 -15.53 -2.72 29.30
C GLY A 149 -16.77 -3.52 28.89
N GLN A 150 -16.96 -3.71 27.58
CA GLN A 150 -18.14 -4.37 27.00
C GLN A 150 -17.94 -5.87 26.73
N CYS A 151 -16.79 -6.43 27.08
CA CYS A 151 -16.43 -7.81 26.73
C CYS A 151 -17.48 -8.82 27.27
N PRO A 152 -17.97 -9.74 26.43
CA PRO A 152 -18.81 -10.87 26.87
C PRO A 152 -18.11 -11.64 27.98
N ASN A 153 -18.88 -12.10 28.97
CA ASN A 153 -18.32 -12.73 30.17
C ASN A 153 -17.47 -13.96 29.84
N GLU A 154 -17.86 -14.71 28.82
CA GLU A 154 -17.18 -15.91 28.31
C GLU A 154 -15.81 -15.61 27.71
N LEU A 155 -15.59 -14.36 27.28
CA LEU A 155 -14.38 -13.92 26.59
C LEU A 155 -13.47 -13.05 27.47
N ARG A 156 -13.92 -12.65 28.66
CA ARG A 156 -13.15 -11.79 29.56
C ARG A 156 -11.84 -12.45 29.98
N ALA A 157 -10.76 -11.70 29.89
CA ALA A 157 -9.45 -12.08 30.38
C ALA A 157 -8.83 -10.95 31.21
N PRO A 158 -7.84 -11.24 32.08
CA PRO A 158 -7.14 -10.19 32.81
C PRO A 158 -6.52 -9.16 31.85
N GLY A 159 -6.99 -7.91 31.90
CA GLY A 159 -6.48 -6.82 31.07
C GLY A 159 -6.97 -6.81 29.61
N GLY A 160 -7.91 -7.68 29.23
CA GLY A 160 -8.36 -7.75 27.84
C GLY A 160 -9.63 -8.57 27.59
N CYS A 161 -9.96 -8.74 26.31
CA CYS A 161 -11.05 -9.56 25.81
C CYS A 161 -10.51 -10.56 24.79
N ASN A 162 -10.56 -11.85 25.09
CA ASN A 162 -10.09 -12.90 24.17
C ASN A 162 -11.03 -13.04 22.98
N ASN A 163 -10.50 -13.52 21.85
CA ASN A 163 -11.32 -14.01 20.77
C ASN A 163 -11.94 -15.38 21.15
N PRO A 164 -13.14 -15.74 20.65
CA PRO A 164 -13.71 -17.07 20.86
C PRO A 164 -12.82 -18.22 20.39
N CYS A 165 -11.96 -18.05 19.37
CA CYS A 165 -11.02 -19.11 18.99
C CYS A 165 -10.05 -19.43 20.13
N THR A 166 -9.49 -18.41 20.77
CA THR A 166 -8.58 -18.55 21.91
C THR A 166 -9.23 -19.30 23.08
N VAL A 167 -10.51 -19.01 23.35
CA VAL A 167 -11.25 -19.57 24.48
C VAL A 167 -11.74 -20.98 24.20
N PHE A 168 -12.47 -21.17 23.10
CA PHE A 168 -13.21 -22.41 22.83
C PHE A 168 -12.41 -23.41 21.99
N LYS A 169 -11.45 -22.95 21.19
CA LYS A 169 -10.56 -23.80 20.37
C LYS A 169 -11.30 -24.76 19.43
N THR A 170 -12.52 -24.40 19.03
CA THR A 170 -13.32 -25.19 18.08
C THR A 170 -13.17 -24.65 16.67
N ASP A 171 -13.37 -25.53 15.69
CA ASP A 171 -13.28 -25.17 14.27
C ASP A 171 -14.24 -24.05 13.87
N GLN A 172 -15.41 -23.99 14.50
CA GLN A 172 -16.39 -22.90 14.33
C GLN A 172 -15.78 -21.49 14.51
N TYR A 173 -14.81 -21.34 15.41
CA TYR A 173 -14.19 -20.04 15.71
C TYR A 173 -12.78 -19.91 15.13
N CYS A 174 -12.07 -21.03 14.98
CA CYS A 174 -10.67 -21.06 14.54
C CYS A 174 -10.47 -21.35 13.05
N CYS A 175 -11.50 -21.83 12.35
CA CYS A 175 -11.48 -22.03 10.89
C CYS A 175 -10.36 -22.97 10.39
N ASN A 176 -9.95 -23.97 11.18
CA ASN A 176 -8.84 -24.86 10.83
C ASN A 176 -9.17 -25.71 9.58
N SER A 177 -10.44 -26.07 9.37
CA SER A 177 -10.91 -26.78 8.17
C SER A 177 -11.01 -25.90 6.92
N GLY A 178 -10.80 -24.58 7.05
CA GLY A 178 -10.87 -23.61 5.96
C GLY A 178 -12.26 -23.00 5.73
N ASN A 179 -13.33 -23.61 6.26
CA ASN A 179 -14.70 -23.09 6.15
C ASN A 179 -15.20 -22.56 7.50
N CYS A 180 -15.46 -21.26 7.58
CA CYS A 180 -16.12 -20.64 8.72
C CYS A 180 -16.80 -19.33 8.32
N GLY A 181 -17.65 -18.81 9.19
CA GLY A 181 -18.34 -17.55 8.99
C GLY A 181 -18.53 -16.79 10.29
N PRO A 182 -19.16 -15.62 10.24
CA PRO A 182 -19.37 -14.79 11.42
C PRO A 182 -20.23 -15.48 12.48
N THR A 183 -19.80 -15.39 13.73
CA THR A 183 -20.48 -15.91 14.93
C THR A 183 -21.01 -14.74 15.77
N ASN A 184 -21.83 -15.03 16.80
CA ASN A 184 -22.28 -13.98 17.72
C ASN A 184 -21.09 -13.27 18.41
N TYR A 185 -20.03 -14.02 18.71
CA TYR A 185 -18.81 -13.46 19.32
C TYR A 185 -17.97 -12.65 18.34
N SER A 186 -17.80 -13.10 17.09
CA SER A 186 -17.04 -12.29 16.11
C SER A 186 -17.80 -11.02 15.73
N ARG A 187 -19.13 -11.07 15.62
CA ARG A 187 -19.97 -9.87 15.42
C ARG A 187 -19.82 -8.86 16.55
N PHE A 188 -19.69 -9.30 17.81
CA PHE A 188 -19.41 -8.38 18.93
C PHE A 188 -18.17 -7.50 18.67
N PHE A 189 -17.08 -8.09 18.16
CA PHE A 189 -15.87 -7.36 17.78
C PHE A 189 -16.10 -6.51 16.53
N LYS A 190 -16.74 -7.08 15.50
CA LYS A 190 -16.93 -6.43 14.21
C LYS A 190 -17.81 -5.18 14.29
N ASP A 191 -18.88 -5.24 15.08
CA ASP A 191 -19.79 -4.10 15.30
C ASP A 191 -19.08 -2.92 15.96
N ARG A 192 -18.01 -3.18 16.72
CA ARG A 192 -17.22 -2.19 17.47
C ARG A 192 -16.00 -1.70 16.71
N CYS A 193 -15.43 -2.56 15.87
CA CYS A 193 -14.29 -2.26 15.02
C CYS A 193 -14.54 -2.83 13.61
N PRO A 194 -15.34 -2.12 12.77
CA PRO A 194 -15.77 -2.62 11.46
C PRO A 194 -14.60 -2.89 10.50
N ASP A 195 -13.52 -2.11 10.63
CA ASP A 195 -12.33 -2.23 9.79
C ASP A 195 -11.36 -3.36 10.24
N ALA A 196 -11.60 -4.01 11.39
CA ALA A 196 -10.68 -5.01 11.94
C ALA A 196 -11.14 -6.44 11.67
N TYR A 197 -10.18 -7.37 11.55
CA TYR A 197 -10.49 -8.81 11.50
C TYR A 197 -11.11 -9.25 12.82
N SER A 198 -12.31 -9.82 12.74
CA SER A 198 -13.03 -10.35 13.91
C SER A 198 -12.99 -11.89 14.02
N TYR A 199 -12.66 -12.57 12.92
CA TYR A 199 -12.46 -14.02 12.82
C TYR A 199 -11.48 -14.33 11.66
N PRO A 200 -10.88 -15.54 11.57
CA PRO A 200 -9.78 -15.84 10.64
C PRO A 200 -10.05 -15.70 9.14
N LYS A 201 -11.32 -15.58 8.70
CA LYS A 201 -11.72 -15.49 7.29
C LYS A 201 -12.53 -14.22 7.00
N ASP A 202 -12.23 -13.15 7.74
CA ASP A 202 -12.88 -11.83 7.65
C ASP A 202 -12.19 -10.92 6.62
N ASP A 203 -11.63 -11.50 5.55
CA ASP A 203 -10.71 -10.81 4.63
C ASP A 203 -11.39 -9.66 3.87
N GLN A 204 -12.65 -9.86 3.47
CA GLN A 204 -13.40 -8.98 2.57
C GLN A 204 -13.56 -7.53 3.07
N THR A 205 -13.51 -7.32 4.39
CA THR A 205 -13.75 -6.00 5.00
C THR A 205 -12.61 -5.53 5.89
N SER A 206 -11.51 -6.30 5.96
CA SER A 206 -10.47 -6.10 6.97
C SER A 206 -9.06 -6.02 6.39
N THR A 207 -8.89 -6.27 5.08
CA THR A 207 -7.60 -6.17 4.39
C THR A 207 -7.44 -4.82 3.73
N PHE A 208 -6.34 -4.12 4.04
CA PHE A 208 -6.01 -2.84 3.43
C PHE A 208 -4.69 -2.95 2.68
N THR A 209 -4.54 -2.12 1.64
CA THR A 209 -3.34 -2.11 0.82
C THR A 209 -2.81 -0.71 0.59
N CYS A 210 -1.49 -0.61 0.53
CA CYS A 210 -0.77 0.58 0.08
C CYS A 210 0.27 0.18 -0.97
N ARG A 211 0.45 0.97 -2.03
CA ARG A 211 1.49 0.68 -3.04
C ARG A 211 2.89 1.03 -2.51
N VAL A 212 3.85 0.14 -2.76
CA VAL A 212 5.28 0.30 -2.47
C VAL A 212 5.92 1.15 -3.57
N TRP A 213 6.79 2.07 -3.17
CA TRP A 213 7.57 2.90 -4.08
C TRP A 213 8.86 2.18 -4.48
N ALA A 214 9.09 2.05 -5.79
CA ALA A 214 10.43 1.95 -6.34
C ALA A 214 10.96 3.36 -6.65
N ALA A 215 12.25 3.57 -6.43
CA ALA A 215 12.96 4.86 -6.50
C ALA A 215 12.57 5.79 -7.67
N ALA A 216 12.62 7.10 -7.42
CA ALA A 216 12.46 8.14 -8.42
C ALA A 216 13.37 7.89 -9.64
N VAL A 217 12.78 7.95 -10.85
CA VAL A 217 13.57 7.98 -12.09
C VAL A 217 14.33 9.32 -12.12
N PRO A 218 15.65 9.34 -12.40
CA PRO A 218 16.37 10.59 -12.65
C PRO A 218 15.64 11.41 -13.71
N GLY A 219 15.17 12.60 -13.33
CA GLY A 219 14.36 13.47 -14.19
C GLY A 219 12.84 13.31 -14.05
N GLY A 220 12.29 12.83 -12.92
CA GLY A 220 10.86 12.55 -12.66
C GLY A 220 9.80 13.62 -12.99
N GLY A 221 10.13 14.72 -13.66
CA GLY A 221 9.18 15.48 -14.46
C GLY A 221 9.89 16.45 -15.41
N GLN A 222 9.33 16.63 -16.59
CA GLN A 222 9.87 17.52 -17.62
C GLN A 222 8.74 18.30 -18.27
N ARG A 223 8.98 19.59 -18.54
CA ARG A 223 8.08 20.38 -19.38
C ARG A 223 8.27 19.95 -20.83
N LEU A 224 7.17 19.57 -21.48
CA LEU A 224 7.11 19.29 -22.92
C LEU A 224 6.27 20.36 -23.60
N ASP A 225 6.88 21.11 -24.50
CA ASP A 225 6.13 21.95 -25.44
C ASP A 225 5.65 21.09 -26.62
N ASN A 226 4.70 21.61 -27.41
CA ASN A 226 4.09 20.86 -28.52
C ASN A 226 5.14 20.28 -29.48
N GLY A 227 5.02 18.97 -29.76
CA GLY A 227 5.93 18.23 -30.64
C GLY A 227 7.28 17.86 -30.03
N GLN A 228 7.57 18.22 -28.78
CA GLN A 228 8.80 17.81 -28.12
C GLN A 228 8.72 16.37 -27.62
N THR A 229 9.88 15.70 -27.64
CA THR A 229 10.05 14.35 -27.10
C THR A 229 11.02 14.40 -25.92
N TRP A 230 10.67 13.70 -24.84
CA TRP A 230 11.56 13.45 -23.73
C TRP A 230 11.83 11.95 -23.61
N THR A 231 13.10 11.58 -23.63
CA THR A 231 13.54 10.19 -23.52
C THR A 231 14.06 9.95 -22.11
N ILE A 232 13.52 8.93 -21.45
CA ILE A 232 14.02 8.41 -20.17
C ILE A 232 14.62 7.02 -20.37
N ASN A 233 15.72 6.75 -19.68
CA ASN A 233 16.25 5.40 -19.55
C ASN A 233 15.87 4.88 -18.17
N VAL A 234 15.16 3.76 -18.14
CA VAL A 234 14.72 3.10 -16.90
C VAL A 234 15.48 1.80 -16.71
N ALA A 235 15.56 1.30 -15.47
CA ALA A 235 16.20 0.02 -15.20
C ALA A 235 15.48 -1.13 -15.92
N ALA A 236 16.21 -2.18 -16.28
CA ALA A 236 15.69 -3.29 -17.09
C ALA A 236 14.52 -4.06 -16.42
N ASN A 237 14.37 -3.94 -15.10
CA ASN A 237 13.31 -4.56 -14.30
C ASN A 237 12.40 -3.50 -13.63
N ALA A 238 12.37 -2.29 -14.17
CA ALA A 238 11.64 -1.18 -13.57
C ALA A 238 10.12 -1.41 -13.64
N ILE A 239 9.43 -1.01 -12.58
CA ILE A 239 7.98 -0.87 -12.53
C ILE A 239 7.71 0.62 -12.31
N GLY A 240 6.83 1.20 -13.11
CA GLY A 240 6.65 2.64 -13.09
C GLY A 240 5.37 3.14 -13.73
N HIS A 241 5.24 4.46 -13.61
CA HIS A 241 4.03 5.22 -13.86
C HIS A 241 4.42 6.47 -14.64
N ILE A 242 3.70 6.77 -15.72
CA ILE A 242 3.89 7.99 -16.52
C ILE A 242 2.52 8.65 -16.68
N TRP A 243 2.40 9.91 -16.30
CA TRP A 243 1.17 10.68 -16.45
C TRP A 243 1.49 12.13 -16.84
N ALA A 244 0.51 12.80 -17.44
CA ALA A 244 0.61 14.21 -17.77
C ALA A 244 0.00 15.06 -16.66
N ARG A 245 0.56 16.25 -16.46
CA ARG A 245 0.06 17.27 -15.53
C ARG A 245 -0.41 18.47 -16.32
N THR A 246 -1.54 19.07 -15.93
CA THR A 246 -2.11 20.19 -16.68
C THR A 246 -2.18 21.46 -15.86
N ASN A 247 -2.15 22.60 -16.56
CA ASN A 247 -2.25 23.93 -15.98
C ASN A 247 -1.27 24.13 -14.81
N CYS A 248 0.00 23.84 -15.07
CA CYS A 248 1.07 23.90 -14.08
C CYS A 248 1.78 25.26 -14.05
N SER A 249 2.19 25.67 -12.86
CA SER A 249 3.09 26.80 -12.65
C SER A 249 4.21 26.37 -11.71
N PHE A 250 5.45 26.40 -12.21
CA PHE A 250 6.65 26.04 -11.44
C PHE A 250 7.68 27.18 -11.46
N GLU A 251 8.29 27.43 -10.30
CA GLU A 251 9.42 28.33 -10.14
C GLU A 251 10.70 27.70 -10.72
N ALA A 252 11.32 28.38 -11.68
CA ALA A 252 12.55 27.89 -12.31
C ALA A 252 13.71 27.67 -11.34
N ALA A 253 13.76 28.43 -10.22
CA ALA A 253 14.88 28.41 -9.28
C ALA A 253 14.95 27.13 -8.44
N ASN A 254 13.80 26.54 -8.08
CA ASN A 254 13.72 25.42 -7.14
C ASN A 254 12.78 24.30 -7.62
N GLY A 255 12.12 24.46 -8.77
CA GLY A 255 11.17 23.50 -9.31
C GLY A 255 9.90 23.32 -8.47
N ARG A 256 9.59 24.25 -7.55
CA ARG A 256 8.37 24.21 -6.74
C ARG A 256 7.22 24.91 -7.43
N GLY A 257 6.00 24.45 -7.20
CA GLY A 257 4.85 24.94 -7.93
C GLY A 257 3.58 24.20 -7.60
N SER A 258 2.66 24.17 -8.56
CA SER A 258 1.46 23.35 -8.51
C SER A 258 0.93 23.11 -9.92
N CYS A 259 0.18 22.03 -10.09
CA CYS A 259 -0.63 21.73 -11.26
C CYS A 259 -2.10 21.61 -10.87
N LEU A 260 -3.00 21.86 -11.83
CA LEU A 260 -4.43 21.66 -11.61
C LEU A 260 -4.79 20.19 -11.54
N THR A 261 -4.16 19.36 -12.38
CA THR A 261 -4.35 17.90 -12.39
C THR A 261 -3.00 17.19 -12.45
N GLY A 262 -2.93 15.99 -11.84
CA GLY A 262 -1.71 15.18 -11.80
C GLY A 262 -0.58 15.78 -10.97
N ASP A 263 -0.86 16.75 -10.09
CA ASP A 263 0.17 17.44 -9.31
C ASP A 263 0.99 16.47 -8.44
N CYS A 264 2.28 16.75 -8.29
CA CYS A 264 3.21 15.88 -7.58
C CYS A 264 3.69 16.55 -6.29
N ASN A 265 2.73 16.88 -5.43
CA ASN A 265 2.95 17.62 -4.17
C ASN A 265 3.75 18.92 -4.39
N GLY A 266 3.46 19.61 -5.49
CA GLY A 266 4.05 20.88 -5.85
C GLY A 266 5.52 20.84 -6.26
N ILE A 267 6.03 19.69 -6.73
CA ILE A 267 7.42 19.55 -7.19
C ILE A 267 7.44 19.14 -8.67
N LEU A 268 8.21 19.85 -9.50
CA LEU A 268 8.38 19.56 -10.92
C LEU A 268 8.98 18.17 -11.13
N GLN A 269 10.13 17.92 -10.51
CA GLN A 269 10.80 16.61 -10.53
C GLN A 269 10.10 15.70 -9.51
N CYS A 270 9.17 14.83 -9.94
CA CYS A 270 8.57 13.87 -9.01
C CYS A 270 9.68 13.00 -8.41
N THR A 271 9.87 13.12 -7.10
CA THR A 271 10.82 12.28 -6.35
C THR A 271 10.12 11.09 -5.70
N GLY A 272 9.03 10.64 -6.31
CA GLY A 272 8.04 9.74 -5.70
C GLY A 272 6.75 10.47 -5.30
N GLY A 273 5.66 9.73 -5.10
CA GLY A 273 4.26 10.21 -5.05
C GLY A 273 3.48 9.92 -6.36
N PHE A 274 2.26 9.35 -6.25
CA PHE A 274 1.32 9.35 -7.36
C PHE A 274 0.87 10.80 -7.55
N GLY A 275 0.51 11.16 -8.79
CA GLY A 275 -0.10 12.47 -9.02
C GLY A 275 -1.34 12.65 -8.14
N ALA A 276 -1.77 13.88 -7.90
CA ALA A 276 -3.10 14.14 -7.39
C ALA A 276 -4.12 13.86 -8.51
N PRO A 277 -5.05 12.90 -8.33
CA PRO A 277 -6.12 12.65 -9.29
C PRO A 277 -6.95 13.92 -9.59
N PRO A 278 -7.50 14.06 -10.81
CA PRO A 278 -7.54 13.05 -11.86
C PRO A 278 -6.30 13.08 -12.76
N TYR A 279 -5.87 11.92 -13.26
CA TYR A 279 -4.92 11.85 -14.38
C TYR A 279 -5.03 10.52 -15.13
N THR A 280 -4.78 10.58 -16.43
CA THR A 280 -4.63 9.37 -17.27
C THR A 280 -3.22 8.81 -17.06
N LEU A 281 -3.12 7.52 -16.73
CA LEU A 281 -1.88 6.91 -16.28
C LEU A 281 -1.39 5.85 -17.29
N ALA A 282 -0.12 5.86 -17.65
CA ALA A 282 0.54 4.71 -18.28
C ALA A 282 1.25 3.91 -17.20
N GLU A 283 0.92 2.63 -17.05
CA GLU A 283 1.56 1.70 -16.12
C GLU A 283 2.47 0.74 -16.88
N TYR A 284 3.69 0.51 -16.39
CA TYR A 284 4.59 -0.49 -16.97
C TYR A 284 5.32 -1.29 -15.90
N ALA A 285 5.64 -2.54 -16.21
CA ALA A 285 6.51 -3.41 -15.44
C ALA A 285 7.41 -4.19 -16.40
N LEU A 286 8.69 -3.85 -16.43
CA LEU A 286 9.66 -4.40 -17.38
C LEU A 286 10.31 -5.67 -16.84
N ASN A 287 10.62 -6.61 -17.73
CA ASN A 287 11.30 -7.87 -17.42
C ASN A 287 10.71 -8.63 -16.24
N GLN A 288 9.38 -8.74 -16.22
CA GLN A 288 8.63 -9.55 -15.28
C GLN A 288 8.57 -11.02 -15.77
N PHE A 289 7.92 -11.88 -14.99
CA PHE A 289 7.65 -13.31 -15.25
C PHE A 289 8.06 -13.83 -16.64
N ASN A 290 9.12 -14.63 -16.72
CA ASN A 290 9.64 -15.23 -17.97
C ASN A 290 10.16 -14.25 -19.03
N ASN A 291 10.74 -13.10 -18.63
CA ASN A 291 11.28 -12.09 -19.53
C ASN A 291 10.22 -11.43 -20.42
N ILE A 292 9.14 -11.00 -19.78
CA ILE A 292 8.03 -10.29 -20.42
C ILE A 292 7.90 -8.91 -19.79
N ASP A 293 7.73 -7.90 -20.62
CA ASP A 293 7.29 -6.58 -20.21
C ASP A 293 5.76 -6.54 -20.17
N LEU A 294 5.20 -5.93 -19.13
CA LEU A 294 3.77 -5.64 -18.98
C LEU A 294 3.56 -4.13 -19.12
N PHE A 295 2.51 -3.72 -19.82
CA PHE A 295 2.16 -2.31 -19.98
C PHE A 295 0.66 -2.10 -20.20
N ASP A 296 0.11 -0.99 -19.72
CA ASP A 296 -1.27 -0.60 -19.95
C ASP A 296 -1.50 0.92 -19.76
N ILE A 297 -2.69 1.38 -20.16
CA ILE A 297 -3.20 2.70 -19.80
C ILE A 297 -4.26 2.47 -18.72
N SER A 298 -4.20 3.22 -17.62
CA SER A 298 -5.07 3.08 -16.46
C SER A 298 -5.85 4.37 -16.18
N LEU A 299 -7.14 4.19 -15.92
CA LEU A 299 -8.12 5.23 -15.57
C LEU A 299 -8.66 5.04 -14.14
N VAL A 300 -7.99 4.22 -13.32
CA VAL A 300 -8.35 3.99 -11.91
C VAL A 300 -8.23 5.27 -11.09
N ASP A 301 -7.33 6.17 -11.47
CA ASP A 301 -7.16 7.50 -10.88
C ASP A 301 -7.89 8.60 -11.68
N GLY A 302 -8.73 8.23 -12.65
CA GLY A 302 -9.47 9.15 -13.49
C GLY A 302 -8.79 9.46 -14.82
N PHE A 303 -9.13 10.61 -15.39
CA PHE A 303 -8.70 11.04 -16.72
C PHE A 303 -8.49 12.56 -16.73
N ASN A 304 -7.41 13.01 -17.37
CA ASN A 304 -7.18 14.45 -17.59
C ASN A 304 -6.76 14.76 -19.03
N VAL A 305 -5.93 13.92 -19.65
CA VAL A 305 -5.49 14.05 -21.04
C VAL A 305 -5.61 12.73 -21.78
N PRO A 306 -5.89 12.73 -23.09
CA PRO A 306 -5.84 11.52 -23.88
C PRO A 306 -4.40 11.00 -24.04
N MET A 307 -4.25 9.69 -24.23
CA MET A 307 -2.95 9.02 -24.20
C MET A 307 -2.88 7.85 -25.19
N GLU A 308 -1.70 7.68 -25.82
CA GLU A 308 -1.29 6.40 -26.40
C GLU A 308 -0.06 5.86 -25.68
N PHE A 309 0.05 4.54 -25.62
CA PHE A 309 1.22 3.87 -25.07
C PHE A 309 1.63 2.72 -25.98
N ASN A 310 2.62 2.94 -26.83
CA ASN A 310 2.91 2.00 -27.93
C ASN A 310 4.34 1.47 -27.82
N PRO A 311 4.58 0.17 -28.07
CA PRO A 311 5.94 -0.33 -28.25
C PRO A 311 6.56 0.30 -29.51
N THR A 312 7.85 0.61 -29.48
CA THR A 312 8.60 1.13 -30.64
C THR A 312 8.85 0.04 -31.69
N ASN A 313 8.77 -1.23 -31.28
CA ASN A 313 8.75 -2.41 -32.12
C ASN A 313 7.72 -3.40 -31.57
N SER A 314 6.73 -3.75 -32.38
CA SER A 314 5.62 -4.61 -31.95
C SER A 314 5.85 -6.11 -32.17
N ASN A 315 7.04 -6.53 -32.63
CA ASN A 315 7.33 -7.94 -32.86
C ASN A 315 7.29 -8.73 -31.54
N GLY A 316 6.33 -9.66 -31.44
CA GLY A 316 6.12 -10.47 -30.23
C GLY A 316 5.25 -9.81 -29.16
N CYS A 317 4.74 -8.59 -29.40
CA CYS A 317 3.81 -7.92 -28.52
C CYS A 317 2.35 -8.35 -28.75
N THR A 318 1.55 -8.36 -27.70
CA THR A 318 0.10 -8.63 -27.79
C THR A 318 -0.69 -7.51 -28.44
N ARG A 319 -0.19 -6.27 -28.39
CA ARG A 319 -0.72 -5.11 -29.11
C ARG A 319 0.41 -4.27 -29.69
N SER A 320 0.18 -3.74 -30.89
CA SER A 320 1.06 -2.78 -31.55
C SER A 320 0.76 -1.33 -31.18
N SER A 321 -0.46 -1.06 -30.71
CA SER A 321 -0.87 0.24 -30.18
C SER A 321 -2.04 0.09 -29.21
N ILE A 322 -2.01 0.85 -28.11
CA ILE A 322 -3.12 0.99 -27.16
C ILE A 322 -3.38 2.46 -26.93
N ARG A 323 -4.66 2.83 -26.87
CA ARG A 323 -5.08 4.24 -26.90
C ARG A 323 -6.26 4.49 -25.98
N CYS A 324 -6.24 5.67 -25.36
CA CYS A 324 -7.36 6.25 -24.64
C CYS A 324 -7.55 7.67 -25.17
N SER A 325 -8.39 7.80 -26.19
CA SER A 325 -8.58 9.03 -26.97
C SER A 325 -10.02 9.57 -26.91
N GLY A 326 -10.86 9.04 -26.01
CA GLY A 326 -12.26 9.49 -25.90
C GLY A 326 -12.42 10.82 -25.19
N ASP A 327 -13.54 11.50 -25.44
CA ASP A 327 -13.89 12.83 -24.92
C ASP A 327 -14.40 12.78 -23.46
N ILE A 328 -13.64 12.11 -22.58
CA ILE A 328 -14.04 11.84 -21.20
C ILE A 328 -14.23 13.12 -20.39
N ASN A 329 -13.41 14.15 -20.60
CA ASN A 329 -13.52 15.40 -19.86
C ASN A 329 -14.82 16.16 -20.17
N GLU A 330 -15.25 16.15 -21.43
CA GLU A 330 -16.44 16.87 -21.89
C GLU A 330 -17.72 16.18 -21.41
N GLU A 331 -17.71 14.85 -21.48
CA GLU A 331 -18.86 14.00 -21.17
C GLU A 331 -18.82 13.45 -19.74
N CYS A 332 -17.90 13.93 -18.90
CA CYS A 332 -17.73 13.45 -17.53
C CYS A 332 -19.05 13.55 -16.75
N PRO A 333 -19.51 12.46 -16.10
CA PRO A 333 -20.66 12.48 -15.21
C PRO A 333 -20.51 13.55 -14.13
N ASN A 334 -21.60 14.23 -13.79
CA ASN A 334 -21.55 15.42 -12.93
C ASN A 334 -20.91 15.14 -11.57
N GLU A 335 -21.15 13.96 -11.01
CA GLU A 335 -20.64 13.49 -9.72
C GLU A 335 -19.12 13.22 -9.75
N LEU A 336 -18.55 13.05 -10.94
CA LEU A 336 -17.14 12.71 -11.15
C LEU A 336 -16.33 13.91 -11.68
N ARG A 337 -16.97 15.03 -12.02
CA ARG A 337 -16.29 16.21 -12.56
C ARG A 337 -15.31 16.79 -11.54
N ALA A 338 -14.07 16.99 -11.97
CA ALA A 338 -13.06 17.75 -11.24
C ALA A 338 -12.52 18.88 -12.12
N PRO A 339 -11.91 19.92 -11.54
CA PRO A 339 -11.24 20.95 -12.32
C PRO A 339 -10.20 20.33 -13.29
N GLY A 340 -10.41 20.51 -14.59
CA GLY A 340 -9.47 20.04 -15.63
C GLY A 340 -9.46 18.52 -15.86
N GLY A 341 -10.41 17.76 -15.32
CA GLY A 341 -10.45 16.31 -15.52
C GLY A 341 -11.73 15.62 -15.04
N CYS A 342 -11.73 14.29 -15.15
CA CYS A 342 -12.81 13.42 -14.69
C CYS A 342 -12.25 12.39 -13.70
N MET A 343 -12.79 12.35 -12.49
CA MET A 343 -12.38 11.39 -11.46
C MET A 343 -12.93 10.00 -11.76
N ASN A 344 -12.20 8.97 -11.34
CA ASN A 344 -12.77 7.63 -11.28
C ASN A 344 -13.76 7.53 -10.10
N PRO A 345 -14.87 6.78 -10.24
CA PRO A 345 -15.84 6.56 -9.15
C PRO A 345 -15.20 5.97 -7.88
N CYS A 346 -14.16 5.14 -8.00
CA CYS A 346 -13.46 4.62 -6.82
C CYS A 346 -12.86 5.75 -5.98
N THR A 347 -12.22 6.73 -6.64
CA THR A 347 -11.57 7.86 -5.95
C THR A 347 -12.59 8.76 -5.25
N VAL A 348 -13.79 8.90 -5.83
CA VAL A 348 -14.87 9.74 -5.29
C VAL A 348 -15.65 9.03 -4.18
N PHE A 349 -16.18 7.85 -4.46
CA PHE A 349 -17.15 7.18 -3.59
C PHE A 349 -16.49 6.28 -2.55
N LYS A 350 -15.31 5.70 -2.84
CA LYS A 350 -14.54 4.85 -1.91
C LYS A 350 -15.33 3.66 -1.35
N THR A 351 -16.28 3.14 -2.13
CA THR A 351 -17.06 1.95 -1.78
C THR A 351 -16.53 0.73 -2.52
N ASN A 352 -16.81 -0.46 -1.99
CA ASN A 352 -16.41 -1.71 -2.63
C ASN A 352 -17.00 -1.87 -4.05
N GLU A 353 -18.21 -1.33 -4.28
CA GLU A 353 -18.88 -1.34 -5.59
C GLU A 353 -18.01 -0.72 -6.70
N TYR A 354 -17.31 0.37 -6.40
CA TYR A 354 -16.50 1.10 -7.38
C TYR A 354 -15.01 0.78 -7.29
N CYS A 355 -14.53 0.40 -6.11
CA CYS A 355 -13.10 0.16 -5.87
C CYS A 355 -12.68 -1.29 -5.93
N CYS A 356 -13.62 -2.24 -5.95
CA CYS A 356 -13.33 -3.66 -6.08
C CYS A 356 -12.34 -4.19 -5.02
N TYR A 357 -12.46 -3.73 -3.77
CA TYR A 357 -11.57 -4.13 -2.67
C TYR A 357 -11.61 -5.64 -2.39
N SER A 358 -12.70 -6.32 -2.77
CA SER A 358 -12.90 -7.77 -2.61
C SER A 358 -12.16 -8.68 -3.60
N GLY A 359 -11.39 -8.13 -4.56
CA GLY A 359 -10.53 -8.88 -5.48
C GLY A 359 -11.21 -9.61 -6.65
N ALA A 360 -10.40 -10.36 -7.42
CA ALA A 360 -10.68 -10.98 -8.72
C ALA A 360 -12.05 -11.64 -8.87
N GLY A 361 -12.90 -11.07 -9.72
CA GLY A 361 -14.18 -11.61 -10.16
C GLY A 361 -15.39 -11.18 -9.33
N SER A 362 -15.23 -10.21 -8.42
CA SER A 362 -16.32 -9.75 -7.54
C SER A 362 -16.96 -8.42 -7.95
N CYS A 363 -16.41 -7.74 -8.96
CA CYS A 363 -16.85 -6.41 -9.36
C CYS A 363 -17.71 -6.44 -10.63
N GLU A 364 -19.01 -6.23 -10.45
CA GLU A 364 -19.95 -6.10 -11.56
C GLU A 364 -19.75 -4.76 -12.30
N PRO A 365 -19.85 -4.72 -13.64
CA PRO A 365 -19.74 -3.48 -14.39
C PRO A 365 -20.82 -2.46 -13.98
N THR A 366 -20.38 -1.29 -13.53
CA THR A 366 -21.24 -0.15 -13.20
C THR A 366 -21.52 0.72 -14.43
N ASN A 367 -22.46 1.66 -14.33
CA ASN A 367 -22.66 2.69 -15.34
C ASN A 367 -21.38 3.53 -15.56
N TYR A 368 -20.64 3.84 -14.49
CA TYR A 368 -19.38 4.58 -14.57
C TYR A 368 -18.27 3.77 -15.24
N SER A 369 -18.08 2.50 -14.84
CA SER A 369 -17.02 1.69 -15.47
C SER A 369 -17.32 1.42 -16.96
N ARG A 370 -18.60 1.32 -17.35
CA ARG A 370 -19.01 1.27 -18.76
C ARG A 370 -18.69 2.57 -19.49
N PHE A 371 -19.01 3.73 -18.89
CA PHE A 371 -18.72 5.05 -19.46
C PHE A 371 -17.24 5.21 -19.84
N PHE A 372 -16.32 4.86 -18.93
CA PHE A 372 -14.89 4.92 -19.19
C PHE A 372 -14.44 3.87 -20.23
N ARG A 373 -14.96 2.64 -20.14
CA ARG A 373 -14.61 1.54 -21.07
C ARG A 373 -15.01 1.84 -22.51
N GLU A 374 -16.19 2.42 -22.72
CA GLU A 374 -16.69 2.77 -24.06
C GLU A 374 -15.80 3.82 -24.76
N ARG A 375 -15.25 4.75 -23.97
CA ARG A 375 -14.39 5.84 -24.46
C ARG A 375 -12.92 5.45 -24.57
N CYS A 376 -12.47 4.52 -23.73
CA CYS A 376 -11.11 4.01 -23.73
C CYS A 376 -11.11 2.48 -23.62
N PRO A 377 -11.36 1.76 -24.73
CA PRO A 377 -11.53 0.31 -24.73
C PRO A 377 -10.29 -0.45 -24.27
N ASP A 378 -9.11 0.06 -24.63
CA ASP A 378 -7.82 -0.54 -24.27
C ASP A 378 -7.37 -0.15 -22.85
N ALA A 379 -8.04 0.79 -22.17
CA ALA A 379 -7.62 1.25 -20.86
C ALA A 379 -8.18 0.40 -19.72
N TYR A 380 -7.40 0.23 -18.68
CA TYR A 380 -7.78 -0.38 -17.42
C TYR A 380 -8.62 0.58 -16.59
N VAL A 381 -9.87 0.20 -16.29
CA VAL A 381 -10.84 1.09 -15.63
C VAL A 381 -11.08 0.73 -14.17
N ASN A 382 -10.99 -0.56 -13.83
CA ASN A 382 -11.27 -1.09 -12.50
C ASN A 382 -10.08 -1.93 -12.02
N PRO A 383 -9.73 -1.91 -10.71
CA PRO A 383 -8.59 -2.65 -10.10
C PRO A 383 -8.57 -4.18 -10.25
N ASP A 384 -9.51 -4.75 -11.01
CA ASP A 384 -9.79 -6.19 -11.02
C ASP A 384 -9.70 -6.86 -12.40
N GLN A 385 -9.43 -6.09 -13.45
CA GLN A 385 -9.33 -6.65 -14.81
C GLN A 385 -7.92 -7.16 -15.13
N GLY A 386 -7.62 -8.45 -14.88
CA GLY A 386 -6.44 -9.08 -15.50
C GLY A 386 -6.53 -8.91 -17.03
N SER A 387 -5.49 -8.59 -17.79
CA SER A 387 -4.05 -8.46 -17.58
C SER A 387 -3.57 -7.35 -18.53
N GLY A 388 -2.60 -6.53 -18.12
CA GLY A 388 -1.95 -5.57 -19.01
C GLY A 388 -1.41 -6.23 -20.28
N PHE A 389 -1.14 -5.43 -21.30
CA PHE A 389 -0.57 -5.89 -22.55
C PHE A 389 0.88 -6.34 -22.33
N THR A 390 1.30 -7.34 -23.09
CA THR A 390 2.65 -7.91 -22.99
C THR A 390 3.50 -7.64 -24.23
N CYS A 391 4.81 -7.53 -24.01
CA CYS A 391 5.86 -7.50 -25.03
C CYS A 391 7.10 -8.29 -24.54
N PRO A 392 8.01 -8.72 -25.43
CA PRO A 392 9.29 -9.29 -25.02
C PRO A 392 10.17 -8.28 -24.28
N THR A 393 10.95 -8.72 -23.28
CA THR A 393 11.93 -7.86 -22.59
C THR A 393 12.88 -7.18 -23.58
N GLY A 394 13.21 -5.91 -23.31
CA GLY A 394 14.11 -5.10 -24.14
C GLY A 394 13.38 -4.31 -25.22
N THR A 395 12.05 -4.36 -25.22
CA THR A 395 11.21 -3.51 -26.06
C THR A 395 11.31 -2.06 -25.60
N GLY A 396 11.47 -1.13 -26.54
CA GLY A 396 11.34 0.30 -26.25
C GLY A 396 9.87 0.72 -26.33
N TYR A 397 9.49 1.78 -25.64
CA TYR A 397 8.11 2.27 -25.66
C TYR A 397 8.02 3.76 -25.91
N ARG A 398 6.91 4.20 -26.48
CA ARG A 398 6.56 5.61 -26.72
C ARG A 398 5.21 5.89 -26.08
N VAL A 399 5.19 6.80 -25.11
CA VAL A 399 3.97 7.39 -24.56
C VAL A 399 3.71 8.71 -25.28
N VAL A 400 2.49 8.91 -25.78
CA VAL A 400 2.06 10.15 -26.44
C VAL A 400 0.90 10.72 -25.67
N PHE A 401 1.04 11.93 -25.15
CA PHE A 401 -0.07 12.70 -24.57
C PHE A 401 -0.73 13.52 -25.66
N CYS A 402 -2.06 13.62 -25.63
CA CYS A 402 -2.86 14.31 -26.65
C CYS A 402 -2.49 13.87 -28.09
N PRO A 403 -2.57 12.56 -28.40
CA PRO A 403 -2.18 11.99 -29.68
C PRO A 403 -2.99 12.46 -30.90
#